data_AF-A0A945ZQM3-F1
#
_entry.id   AF-A0A945ZQM3-F1
#
_cell.length_a   1.000
_cell.length_b   1.000
_cell.length_c   1.000
_cell.angle_alpha   90.00
_cell.angle_beta   90.00
_cell.angle_gamma   90.00
#
_symmetry.space_group_name_H-M   'P 1'
#
loop_
_entity.id
_entity.type
_entity.pdbx_description
1 polymer ?
#
loop_
_entity_poly.entity_id
_entity_poly.type
_entity_poly.pdbx_seq_one_letter_code
_entity_poly.pdbx_strand_id
1 'polypeptide(L)' 'GLRKFGAILGERCQLGCNSVTNPGVILGCDSQVHPNTTVTGVYSADSRHG' A
#
# COMPACT_ATOMS: atom_id res chain seq x y z
N GLY A 1 -7.35 -21.47 -1.61
CA GLY A 1 -7.51 -20.12 -1.06
C GLY A 1 -6.18 -19.60 -0.55
N LEU A 2 -5.83 -18.35 -0.87
CA LEU A 2 -4.64 -17.66 -0.35
C LEU A 2 -4.84 -17.35 1.13
N ARG A 3 -4.41 -18.24 2.03
CA ARG A 3 -4.54 -18.04 3.48
C ARG A 3 -3.60 -16.98 4.04
N LYS A 4 -2.51 -16.69 3.34
CA LYS A 4 -1.47 -15.72 3.73
C LYS A 4 -1.10 -14.91 2.49
N PHE A 5 -1.69 -13.72 2.37
CA PHE A 5 -1.41 -12.80 1.28
C PHE A 5 -1.05 -11.44 1.90
N GLY A 6 0.08 -10.89 1.50
CA GLY A 6 0.58 -9.60 1.99
C GLY A 6 -0.09 -8.44 1.27
N ALA A 7 0.72 -7.50 0.80
CA ALA A 7 0.29 -6.39 -0.04
C ALA A 7 0.92 -6.46 -1.42
N ILE A 8 0.24 -5.93 -2.43
CA ILE A 8 0.79 -5.68 -3.77
C ILE A 8 1.17 -4.19 -3.84
N LEU A 9 2.40 -3.94 -4.24
CA LEU A 9 2.93 -2.60 -4.47
C LEU A 9 3.17 -2.43 -5.98
N GLY A 10 2.51 -1.45 -6.57
CA GLY A 10 2.72 -1.05 -7.95
C GLY A 10 4.11 -0.45 -8.16
N GLU A 11 4.50 -0.33 -9.43
CA GLU A 11 5.78 0.26 -9.80
C GLU A 11 5.92 1.68 -9.22
N ARG A 12 7.12 2.03 -8.75
CA ARG A 12 7.44 3.34 -8.16
C ARG A 12 6.59 3.72 -6.93
N CYS A 13 5.93 2.75 -6.28
CA CYS A 13 5.29 2.99 -4.98
C CYS A 13 6.32 3.39 -3.92
N GLN A 14 5.97 4.39 -3.11
CA GLN A 14 6.80 4.88 -2.01
C GLN A 14 6.09 4.67 -0.68
N LEU A 15 6.77 4.02 0.26
CA LEU A 15 6.27 3.82 1.62
C LEU A 15 7.15 4.57 2.61
N GLY A 16 6.53 5.43 3.41
CA GLY A 16 7.16 6.11 4.52
C GLY A 16 7.55 5.14 5.64
N CYS A 17 8.49 5.55 6.48
CA CYS A 17 8.91 4.72 7.61
C CYS A 17 7.72 4.41 8.55
N ASN A 18 7.71 3.20 9.10
CA ASN A 18 6.64 2.69 9.97
C ASN A 18 5.24 2.70 9.34
N SER A 19 5.12 2.75 8.02
CA SER A 19 3.84 2.52 7.36
C SER A 19 3.44 1.04 7.49
N VAL A 20 2.16 0.77 7.72
CA VAL A 20 1.62 -0.58 7.86
C VAL A 20 0.66 -0.87 6.71
N THR A 21 0.89 -1.94 5.96
CA THR A 21 -0.05 -2.44 4.94
C THR A 21 -0.76 -3.69 5.45
N ASN A 22 -2.07 -3.61 5.62
CA ASN A 22 -2.85 -4.78 6.02
C ASN A 22 -2.87 -5.87 4.92
N PRO A 23 -3.05 -7.15 5.28
CA PRO A 23 -3.21 -8.23 4.30
C PRO A 23 -4.28 -7.90 3.25
N GLY A 24 -3.96 -8.07 1.96
CA GLY A 24 -4.87 -7.76 0.87
C GLY A 24 -4.78 -6.34 0.31
N VAL A 25 -3.88 -5.49 0.84
CA VAL A 25 -3.66 -4.16 0.28
C VAL A 25 -3.13 -4.24 -1.15
N ILE A 26 -3.65 -3.38 -2.02
CA ILE A 26 -3.13 -3.19 -3.37
C ILE A 26 -2.92 -1.69 -3.57
N LEU A 27 -1.68 -1.28 -3.83
CA LEU A 27 -1.33 0.08 -4.18
C LEU A 27 -0.99 0.13 -5.68
N GLY A 28 -1.69 0.96 -6.45
CA GLY A 28 -1.38 1.19 -7.86
C GLY A 28 -0.05 1.90 -8.06
N CYS A 29 0.46 1.91 -9.30
CA CYS A 29 1.74 2.56 -9.63
C CYS A 29 1.78 4.03 -9.16
N ASP A 30 2.98 4.50 -8.80
CA ASP A 30 3.24 5.88 -8.36
C ASP A 30 2.51 6.31 -7.06
N SER A 31 1.90 5.36 -6.33
CA SER A 31 1.26 5.66 -5.05
C SER A 31 2.26 5.97 -3.94
N GLN A 32 1.86 6.82 -2.99
CA GLN A 32 2.69 7.29 -1.90
C GLN A 32 1.96 7.09 -0.56
N VAL A 33 2.65 6.50 0.41
CA VAL A 33 2.17 6.32 1.78
C VAL A 33 3.08 7.10 2.73
N HIS A 34 2.51 7.98 3.55
CA HIS A 34 3.26 8.78 4.51
C HIS A 34 3.76 7.92 5.70
N PRO A 35 4.79 8.40 6.42
CA PRO A 35 5.28 7.73 7.61
C PRO A 35 4.21 7.56 8.69
N ASN A 36 4.24 6.42 9.39
CA ASN A 36 3.28 6.05 10.44
C ASN A 36 1.81 5.90 9.98
N THR A 37 1.56 5.79 8.66
CA THR A 37 0.20 5.57 8.12
C THR A 37 -0.14 4.08 8.03
N THR A 38 -1.37 3.71 8.40
CA THR A 38 -1.90 2.35 8.19
C THR A 38 -2.83 2.34 6.98
N VAL A 39 -2.59 1.45 6.03
CA VAL A 39 -3.31 1.36 4.76
C VAL A 39 -4.06 0.04 4.66
N THR A 40 -5.31 0.09 4.22
CA THR A 40 -6.19 -1.07 3.97
C THR A 40 -6.99 -0.86 2.70
N GLY A 41 -7.11 -1.88 1.85
CA GLY A 41 -7.94 -1.82 0.64
C GLY A 41 -7.15 -1.76 -0.67
N VAL A 42 -7.85 -1.42 -1.75
CA VAL A 42 -7.33 -1.41 -3.11
C VAL A 42 -7.36 0.02 -3.64
N TYR A 43 -6.21 0.50 -4.10
CA TYR A 43 -6.01 1.87 -4.54
C TYR A 43 -5.48 1.91 -5.96
N SER A 44 -6.01 2.85 -6.75
CA SER A 44 -5.57 3.13 -8.10
C SER A 44 -4.18 3.77 -8.14
N ALA A 45 -3.63 3.94 -9.33
CA ALA A 45 -2.38 4.66 -9.53
C ALA A 45 -2.45 6.10 -9.00
N ASP A 46 -1.29 6.69 -8.69
CA ASP A 46 -1.14 8.07 -8.22
C ASP A 46 -1.91 8.41 -6.92
N SER A 47 -2.18 7.40 -6.08
CA SER A 47 -2.89 7.59 -4.81
C SER A 47 -1.95 8.05 -3.69
N ARG A 48 -2.40 8.95 -2.81
CA ARG A 48 -1.62 9.45 -1.66
C ARG A 48 -2.35 9.18 -0.34
N HIS A 49 -1.65 8.56 0.61
CA HIS A 49 -2.21 8.11 1.90
C HIS A 49 -1.43 8.72 3.06
N GLY A 50 -2.14 9.42 3.96
CA GLY A 50 -1.62 10.09 5.15
C GLY A 50 -2.25 9.56 6.43
#